data_AF-A0A2M8NDF9-F1
#
_entry.id   AF-A0A2M8NDF9-F1
#
_cell.length_a   1.000
_cell.length_b   1.000
_cell.length_c   1.000
_cell.angle_alpha   90.00
_cell.angle_beta   90.00
_cell.angle_gamma   90.00
#
_symmetry.space_group_name_H-M   'P 1'
#
loop_
_entity.id
_entity.type
_entity.pdbx_description
1 polymer ?
#
loop_
_entity_poly.entity_id
_entity_poly.type
_entity_poly.pdbx_seq_one_letter_code
_entity_poly.pdbx_strand_id
1 'polypeptide(L)'
;MKIARIFALSLVLMIGVMLIHAQDDTLPDDTSGVIAHVIDSGTMIDNGDGTFLLTVSSPLDYAPSAITSAEFFRTFNYPLLELASDWEFAPDLEVPAVLDMGDVVLELVLTAPTIDPLTNEVTYLVVSATGLEEGKDGFELPEIEAGSLMINMDYTFVEGMIAGRTERINSTRWEGGGGW
;
A
#
# COMPACT_ATOMS: atom_id res chain seq x y z
N MET A 1 7.92 -25.54 -3.63
CA MET A 1 7.13 -24.28 -3.61
C MET A 1 7.73 -23.18 -2.72
N LYS A 2 8.25 -23.45 -1.52
CA LYS A 2 8.86 -22.40 -0.64
C LYS A 2 10.02 -21.61 -1.26
N ILE A 3 10.87 -22.26 -2.06
CA ILE A 3 12.04 -21.62 -2.70
C ILE A 3 11.61 -20.63 -3.80
N ALA A 4 10.52 -20.93 -4.54
CA ALA A 4 10.00 -20.04 -5.58
C ALA A 4 9.42 -18.75 -4.98
N ARG A 5 8.72 -18.84 -3.84
CA ARG A 5 8.19 -17.66 -3.11
C ARG A 5 9.30 -16.75 -2.57
N ILE A 6 10.41 -17.30 -2.07
CA ILE A 6 11.58 -16.52 -1.61
C ILE A 6 12.28 -15.83 -2.80
N PHE A 7 12.33 -16.50 -3.95
CA PHE A 7 12.92 -15.93 -5.16
C PHE A 7 12.05 -14.79 -5.73
N ALA A 8 10.72 -14.95 -5.73
CA ALA A 8 9.79 -13.89 -6.09
C ALA A 8 9.93 -12.68 -5.17
N LEU A 9 9.99 -12.88 -3.85
CA LEU A 9 10.22 -11.81 -2.87
C LEU A 9 11.55 -11.06 -3.15
N SER A 10 12.60 -11.78 -3.53
CA SER A 10 13.92 -11.20 -3.82
C SER A 10 13.95 -10.42 -5.14
N LEU A 11 13.18 -10.86 -6.14
CA LEU A 11 13.03 -10.17 -7.42
C LEU A 11 12.18 -8.90 -7.27
N VAL A 12 11.08 -8.99 -6.51
CA VAL A 12 10.23 -7.86 -6.07
C VAL A 12 11.05 -6.81 -5.32
N LEU A 13 11.93 -7.25 -4.41
CA LEU A 13 12.84 -6.37 -3.68
C LEU A 13 13.77 -5.59 -4.64
N MET A 14 14.28 -6.25 -5.68
CA MET A 14 15.16 -5.62 -6.66
C MET A 14 14.43 -4.60 -7.55
N ILE A 15 13.18 -4.87 -7.92
CA ILE A 15 12.35 -3.96 -8.72
C ILE A 15 12.01 -2.70 -7.89
N GLY A 16 11.63 -2.86 -6.63
CA GLY A 16 11.39 -1.74 -5.71
C GLY A 16 12.60 -0.81 -5.57
N VAL A 17 13.81 -1.36 -5.51
CA VAL A 17 15.06 -0.56 -5.45
C VAL A 17 15.28 0.25 -6.73
N MET A 18 14.92 -0.27 -7.91
CA MET A 18 15.09 0.47 -9.18
C MET A 18 14.09 1.62 -9.32
N LEU A 19 12.84 1.44 -8.84
CA LEU A 19 11.81 2.49 -8.83
C LEU A 19 12.21 3.69 -7.95
N ILE A 20 12.87 3.43 -6.81
CA ILE A 20 13.36 4.47 -5.89
C ILE A 20 14.41 5.37 -6.56
N HIS A 21 15.30 4.81 -7.40
CA HIS A 21 16.37 5.58 -8.05
C HIS A 21 15.91 6.41 -9.27
N ALA A 22 14.64 6.29 -9.69
CA ALA A 22 14.11 7.05 -10.83
C ALA A 22 13.41 8.36 -10.41
N GLN A 23 13.32 8.65 -9.11
CA GLN A 23 12.71 9.87 -8.59
C GLN A 23 13.69 11.05 -8.66
N ASP A 24 13.14 12.24 -8.91
CA ASP A 24 13.82 13.51 -9.22
C ASP A 24 14.96 13.87 -8.24
N ASP A 25 16.18 14.11 -8.76
CA ASP A 25 17.44 14.46 -8.04
C ASP A 25 17.35 15.75 -7.16
N THR A 26 16.16 16.34 -7.01
CA THR A 26 15.92 17.61 -6.29
C THR A 26 15.25 17.43 -4.94
N LEU A 27 14.79 16.22 -4.59
CA LEU A 27 14.29 15.88 -3.27
C LEU A 27 15.39 15.23 -2.42
N PRO A 28 15.38 15.33 -1.08
CA PRO A 28 16.34 14.61 -0.26
C PRO A 28 16.17 13.10 -0.50
N ASP A 29 17.19 12.44 -1.07
CA ASP A 29 17.26 10.99 -1.36
C ASP A 29 16.89 10.08 -0.16
N ASP A 30 16.87 10.64 1.05
CA ASP A 30 16.52 10.01 2.32
C ASP A 30 15.04 10.17 2.71
N THR A 31 14.11 10.36 1.77
CA THR A 31 12.66 10.47 2.09
C THR A 31 11.74 9.54 1.31
N SER A 32 12.27 8.76 0.36
CA SER A 32 11.49 7.87 -0.49
C SER A 32 11.63 6.39 -0.13
N GLY A 33 10.62 5.59 -0.44
CA GLY A 33 10.78 4.14 -0.54
C GLY A 33 9.51 3.38 -0.85
N VAL A 34 9.39 2.11 -0.45
CA VAL A 34 8.29 1.23 -0.85
C VAL A 34 7.76 0.43 0.34
N ILE A 35 6.44 0.34 0.49
CA ILE A 35 5.80 -0.67 1.34
C ILE A 35 5.47 -1.87 0.47
N ALA A 36 6.07 -3.03 0.76
CA ALA A 36 5.73 -4.28 0.08
C ALA A 36 4.78 -5.10 0.96
N HIS A 37 3.58 -5.35 0.42
CA HIS A 37 2.54 -6.17 1.00
C HIS A 37 2.43 -7.49 0.23
N VAL A 38 2.68 -8.61 0.89
CA VAL A 38 2.59 -9.94 0.28
C VAL A 38 1.15 -10.43 0.35
N ILE A 39 0.59 -10.78 -0.80
CA ILE A 39 -0.80 -11.20 -0.98
C ILE A 39 -0.85 -12.72 -1.17
N ASP A 40 -1.69 -13.41 -0.39
CA ASP A 40 -1.97 -14.84 -0.57
C ASP A 40 -3.24 -15.09 -1.38
N SER A 41 -4.18 -14.15 -1.41
CA SER A 41 -5.30 -14.15 -2.35
C SER A 41 -5.97 -12.78 -2.39
N GLY A 42 -6.81 -12.52 -3.38
CA GLY A 42 -7.60 -11.29 -3.42
C GLY A 42 -8.71 -11.30 -4.45
N THR A 43 -9.47 -10.22 -4.44
CA THR A 43 -10.51 -9.92 -5.42
C THR A 43 -10.42 -8.46 -5.81
N MET A 44 -10.72 -8.18 -7.07
CA MET A 44 -10.92 -6.83 -7.58
C MET A 44 -12.34 -6.73 -8.12
N ILE A 45 -13.04 -5.65 -7.79
CA ILE A 45 -14.43 -5.41 -8.20
C ILE A 45 -14.51 -4.03 -8.85
N ASP A 46 -15.06 -3.94 -10.04
CA ASP A 46 -15.36 -2.68 -10.72
C ASP A 46 -16.62 -2.03 -10.13
N ASN A 47 -16.53 -0.76 -9.74
CA ASN A 47 -17.64 0.02 -9.19
C ASN A 47 -18.55 0.62 -10.29
N GLY A 48 -18.14 0.56 -11.56
CA GLY A 48 -18.88 1.07 -12.72
C GLY A 48 -18.69 2.58 -12.98
N ASP A 49 -17.80 3.23 -12.23
CA ASP A 49 -17.47 4.66 -12.35
C ASP A 49 -15.98 4.90 -12.67
N GLY A 50 -15.23 3.85 -13.00
CA GLY A 50 -13.79 3.89 -13.25
C GLY A 50 -12.94 3.65 -12.00
N THR A 51 -13.56 3.47 -10.83
CA THR A 51 -12.88 3.02 -9.61
C THR A 51 -13.10 1.54 -9.35
N PHE A 52 -12.25 0.95 -8.52
CA PHE A 52 -12.33 -0.46 -8.15
C PHE A 52 -12.16 -0.66 -6.65
N LEU A 53 -12.74 -1.73 -6.12
CA LEU A 53 -12.45 -2.23 -4.78
C LEU A 53 -11.49 -3.41 -4.89
N LEU A 54 -10.30 -3.27 -4.30
CA LEU A 54 -9.31 -4.33 -4.20
C LEU A 54 -9.29 -4.86 -2.76
N THR A 55 -9.77 -6.09 -2.56
CA THR A 55 -9.70 -6.78 -1.28
C THR A 55 -8.63 -7.87 -1.36
N VAL A 56 -7.66 -7.84 -0.45
CA VAL A 56 -6.55 -8.79 -0.42
C VAL A 56 -6.45 -9.44 0.95
N SER A 57 -6.17 -10.74 0.96
CA SER A 57 -5.83 -11.53 2.13
C SER A 57 -4.33 -11.73 2.18
N SER A 58 -3.80 -11.66 3.40
CA SER A 58 -2.38 -11.81 3.65
C SER A 58 -2.11 -12.87 4.70
N PRO A 59 -0.99 -13.59 4.62
CA PRO A 59 -0.62 -14.51 5.68
C PRO A 59 -0.32 -13.72 6.95
N LEU A 60 -1.06 -14.02 8.03
CA LEU A 60 -1.03 -13.36 9.35
C LEU A 60 0.38 -13.17 9.96
N ASP A 61 1.39 -13.87 9.45
CA ASP A 61 2.76 -13.86 9.96
C ASP A 61 3.71 -12.87 9.25
N TYR A 62 3.27 -12.23 8.17
CA TYR A 62 4.10 -11.26 7.44
C TYR A 62 3.57 -9.86 7.64
N ALA A 63 4.23 -9.13 8.54
CA ALA A 63 4.12 -7.69 8.52
C ALA A 63 4.69 -7.17 7.18
N PRO A 64 4.10 -6.11 6.60
CA PRO A 64 4.61 -5.54 5.36
C PRO A 64 6.07 -5.16 5.58
N SER A 65 6.92 -5.55 4.63
CA SER A 65 8.31 -5.12 4.65
C SER A 65 8.38 -3.74 4.01
N ALA A 66 8.63 -2.72 4.82
CA ALA A 66 9.01 -1.41 4.32
C ALA A 66 10.47 -1.45 3.86
N ILE A 67 10.71 -1.05 2.61
CA ILE A 67 12.04 -0.81 2.05
C ILE A 67 12.15 0.71 1.89
N THR A 68 12.61 1.44 2.91
CA THR A 68 12.95 2.86 2.75
C THR A 68 14.27 3.25 3.38
N SER A 69 14.94 4.19 2.71
CA SER A 69 15.72 5.25 3.32
C SER A 69 14.77 6.40 3.66
N ALA A 70 14.30 6.46 4.92
CA ALA A 70 13.89 7.71 5.56
C ALA A 70 13.94 7.57 7.07
N GLU A 71 14.56 8.53 7.75
CA GLU A 71 14.72 8.51 9.23
C GLU A 71 13.40 8.35 9.99
N PHE A 72 12.26 8.60 9.35
CA PHE A 72 10.92 8.56 9.94
C PHE A 72 10.41 7.15 10.28
N PHE A 73 10.76 6.15 9.47
CA PHE A 73 10.36 4.74 9.66
C PHE A 73 11.55 3.83 9.96
N ARG A 74 12.55 4.28 10.74
CA ARG A 74 13.75 3.51 11.14
C ARG A 74 13.48 2.11 11.74
N THR A 75 12.22 1.74 11.95
CA THR A 75 11.79 0.38 12.23
C THR A 75 11.59 -0.37 10.91
N PHE A 76 12.33 -1.47 10.70
CA PHE A 76 12.19 -2.41 9.58
C PHE A 76 10.80 -3.11 9.50
N ASN A 77 9.80 -2.60 10.21
CA ASN A 77 8.49 -3.19 10.37
C ASN A 77 7.49 -2.08 10.75
N TYR A 78 6.78 -1.53 9.77
CA TYR A 78 5.67 -0.60 9.98
C TYR A 78 4.36 -1.35 9.70
N PRO A 79 3.60 -1.76 10.73
CA PRO A 79 2.45 -2.64 10.56
C PRO A 79 1.35 -2.05 9.66
N LEU A 80 0.66 -2.89 8.87
CA LEU A 80 -0.47 -2.46 8.02
C LEU A 80 -1.55 -1.74 8.82
N LEU A 81 -1.79 -2.19 10.06
CA LEU A 81 -2.78 -1.54 10.93
C LEU A 81 -2.37 -0.10 11.30
N GLU A 82 -1.08 0.15 11.55
CA GLU A 82 -0.59 1.50 11.80
C GLU A 82 -0.63 2.35 10.53
N LEU A 83 -0.25 1.77 9.38
CA LEU A 83 -0.38 2.41 8.06
C LEU A 83 -1.82 2.84 7.79
N ALA A 84 -2.78 1.93 7.91
CA ALA A 84 -4.20 2.21 7.70
C ALA A 84 -4.70 3.30 8.65
N SER A 85 -4.34 3.20 9.94
CA SER A 85 -4.76 4.16 10.96
C SER A 85 -4.18 5.56 10.73
N ASP A 86 -2.92 5.67 10.33
CA ASP A 86 -2.30 6.98 10.09
C ASP A 86 -2.83 7.60 8.78
N TRP A 87 -3.10 6.78 7.76
CA TRP A 87 -3.64 7.22 6.47
C TRP A 87 -5.12 7.63 6.53
N GLU A 88 -5.92 7.04 7.42
CA GLU A 88 -7.32 7.45 7.65
C GLU A 88 -7.44 8.95 8.02
N PHE A 89 -6.43 9.51 8.68
CA PHE A 89 -6.37 10.94 9.02
C PHE A 89 -5.75 11.82 7.92
N ALA A 90 -5.46 11.25 6.76
CA ALA A 90 -5.03 11.93 5.54
C ALA A 90 -5.90 11.48 4.34
N PRO A 91 -7.23 11.73 4.36
CA PRO A 91 -8.19 11.10 3.46
C PRO A 91 -8.03 11.49 1.98
N ASP A 92 -7.46 12.66 1.71
CA ASP A 92 -7.19 13.14 0.34
C ASP A 92 -5.89 12.58 -0.24
N LEU A 93 -5.17 11.75 0.51
CA LEU A 93 -3.90 11.20 0.09
C LEU A 93 -4.11 9.99 -0.82
N GLU A 94 -3.77 10.18 -2.09
CA GLU A 94 -3.69 9.12 -3.10
C GLU A 94 -2.24 8.71 -3.31
N VAL A 95 -1.99 7.42 -3.56
CA VAL A 95 -0.64 6.91 -3.71
C VAL A 95 -0.52 5.95 -4.89
N PRO A 96 0.52 6.11 -5.74
CA PRO A 96 0.84 5.11 -6.75
C PRO A 96 1.24 3.78 -6.10
N ALA A 97 0.75 2.69 -6.67
CA ALA A 97 1.13 1.34 -6.28
C ALA A 97 1.25 0.41 -7.49
N VAL A 98 1.95 -0.70 -7.31
CA VAL A 98 2.06 -1.76 -8.32
C VAL A 98 1.58 -3.06 -7.70
N LEU A 99 0.57 -3.68 -8.33
CA LEU A 99 0.15 -5.04 -8.00
C LEU A 99 0.78 -6.00 -9.00
N ASP A 100 1.73 -6.80 -8.54
CA ASP A 100 2.40 -7.84 -9.32
C ASP A 100 1.84 -9.21 -8.92
N MET A 101 1.16 -9.87 -9.86
CA MET A 101 0.60 -11.22 -9.71
C MET A 101 1.44 -12.27 -10.46
N GLY A 102 2.58 -11.87 -11.02
CA GLY A 102 3.52 -12.72 -11.75
C GLY A 102 3.36 -12.66 -13.27
N ASP A 103 2.18 -13.01 -13.79
CA ASP A 103 1.86 -12.92 -15.22
C ASP A 103 1.15 -11.61 -15.59
N VAL A 104 0.42 -11.03 -14.63
CA VAL A 104 -0.25 -9.74 -14.74
C VAL A 104 0.39 -8.75 -13.77
N VAL A 105 0.68 -7.54 -14.27
CA VAL A 105 1.15 -6.42 -13.46
C VAL A 105 0.21 -5.24 -13.69
N LEU A 106 -0.35 -4.71 -12.61
CA LEU A 106 -1.22 -3.53 -12.64
C LEU A 106 -0.53 -2.35 -11.98
N GLU A 107 -0.63 -1.19 -12.61
CA GLU A 107 -0.29 0.10 -12.00
C GLU A 107 -1.58 0.70 -11.42
N LEU A 108 -1.57 0.98 -10.13
CA LEU A 108 -2.74 1.38 -9.36
C LEU A 108 -2.50 2.76 -8.74
N VAL A 109 -3.59 3.48 -8.48
CA VAL A 109 -3.59 4.59 -7.52
C VAL A 109 -4.57 4.25 -6.40
N LEU A 110 -4.09 4.26 -5.17
CA LEU A 110 -4.82 3.77 -4.00
C LEU A 110 -5.16 4.92 -3.04
N THR A 111 -6.23 4.75 -2.28
CA THR A 111 -6.50 5.53 -1.07
C THR A 111 -6.32 4.68 0.19
N ALA A 112 -6.55 5.29 1.36
CA ALA A 112 -6.42 4.66 2.66
C ALA A 112 -7.14 3.30 2.72
N PRO A 113 -6.44 2.22 3.11
CA PRO A 113 -7.06 0.92 3.25
C PRO A 113 -7.93 0.84 4.49
N THR A 114 -8.93 -0.02 4.42
CA THR A 114 -9.64 -0.55 5.58
C THR A 114 -9.13 -1.96 5.88
N ILE A 115 -9.06 -2.32 7.17
CA ILE A 115 -8.56 -3.62 7.60
C ILE A 115 -9.63 -4.30 8.45
N ASP A 116 -9.99 -5.53 8.09
CA ASP A 116 -10.75 -6.42 8.96
C ASP A 116 -9.78 -7.31 9.75
N PRO A 117 -9.61 -7.08 11.07
CA PRO A 117 -8.68 -7.86 11.88
C PRO A 117 -9.17 -9.29 12.17
N LEU A 118 -10.43 -9.62 11.90
CA LEU A 118 -10.98 -10.96 12.10
C LEU A 118 -10.68 -11.87 10.91
N THR A 119 -10.78 -11.33 9.69
CA THR A 119 -10.51 -12.08 8.44
C THR A 119 -9.08 -11.87 7.92
N ASN A 120 -8.36 -10.87 8.46
CA ASN A 120 -7.07 -10.41 7.97
C ASN A 120 -7.11 -9.93 6.51
N GLU A 121 -8.26 -9.38 6.11
CA GLU A 121 -8.46 -8.79 4.80
C GLU A 121 -8.16 -7.29 4.85
N VAL A 122 -7.47 -6.81 3.83
CA VAL A 122 -7.18 -5.40 3.59
C VAL A 122 -7.91 -4.99 2.34
N THR A 123 -8.73 -3.95 2.42
CA THR A 123 -9.48 -3.44 1.28
C THR A 123 -9.04 -2.03 0.94
N TYR A 124 -8.60 -1.84 -0.29
CA TYR A 124 -8.22 -0.56 -0.88
C TYR A 124 -9.30 -0.10 -1.85
N LEU A 125 -9.60 1.20 -1.85
CA LEU A 125 -10.21 1.83 -3.00
C LEU A 125 -9.11 2.16 -4.01
N VAL A 126 -9.28 1.67 -5.22
CA VAL A 126 -8.41 1.92 -6.37
C VAL A 126 -9.08 2.99 -7.23
N VAL A 127 -8.53 4.20 -7.23
CA VAL A 127 -9.11 5.33 -7.98
C VAL A 127 -8.76 5.28 -9.46
N SER A 128 -7.69 4.57 -9.81
CA SER A 128 -7.37 4.23 -11.20
C SER A 128 -6.51 2.97 -11.27
N ALA A 129 -6.66 2.22 -12.36
CA ALA A 129 -5.89 1.02 -12.66
C ALA A 129 -5.49 1.02 -14.14
N THR A 130 -4.20 0.79 -14.40
CA THR A 130 -3.63 0.61 -15.75
C THR A 130 -3.07 -0.80 -15.87
N GLY A 131 -3.14 -1.39 -17.07
CA GLY A 131 -2.71 -2.76 -17.34
C GLY A 131 -3.85 -3.79 -17.35
N LEU A 132 -5.09 -3.34 -17.14
CA LEU A 132 -6.28 -4.18 -17.33
C LEU A 132 -6.52 -4.39 -18.83
N GLU A 133 -6.90 -5.62 -19.22
CA GLU A 133 -7.31 -5.92 -20.59
C GLU A 133 -8.75 -5.44 -20.83
N GLU A 134 -8.99 -4.77 -21.95
CA GLU A 134 -10.34 -4.40 -22.36
C GLU A 134 -11.07 -5.62 -22.95
N GLY A 135 -12.12 -6.06 -22.26
CA GLY A 135 -13.06 -7.07 -22.72
C GLY A 135 -14.26 -6.47 -23.46
N LYS A 136 -15.18 -7.34 -23.89
CA LYS A 136 -16.39 -6.92 -24.63
C LYS A 136 -17.39 -6.12 -23.79
N ASP A 137 -17.43 -6.38 -22.49
CA ASP A 137 -18.42 -5.85 -21.55
C ASP A 137 -17.78 -4.94 -20.48
N GLY A 138 -16.52 -4.52 -20.67
CA GLY A 138 -15.73 -3.76 -19.68
C GLY A 138 -14.33 -4.34 -19.51
N PHE A 139 -13.64 -3.94 -18.44
CA PHE A 139 -12.33 -4.50 -18.12
C PHE A 139 -12.44 -5.97 -17.69
N GLU A 140 -11.53 -6.81 -18.18
CA GLU A 140 -11.35 -8.16 -17.64
C GLU A 140 -10.52 -8.06 -16.36
N LEU A 141 -11.15 -8.35 -15.22
CA LEU A 141 -10.50 -8.29 -13.92
C LEU A 141 -9.70 -9.59 -13.67
N PRO A 142 -8.42 -9.49 -13.28
CA PRO A 142 -7.59 -10.66 -13.06
C PRO A 142 -8.01 -11.42 -11.80
N GLU A 143 -7.82 -12.74 -11.82
CA GLU A 143 -7.91 -13.56 -10.62
C GLU A 143 -6.63 -13.38 -9.79
N ILE A 144 -6.77 -13.05 -8.50
CA ILE A 144 -5.65 -12.79 -7.61
C ILE A 144 -5.42 -14.03 -6.74
N GLU A 145 -4.67 -15.01 -7.25
CA GLU A 145 -4.31 -16.21 -6.48
C GLU A 145 -3.12 -15.99 -5.54
N ALA A 146 -2.26 -15.02 -5.83
CA ALA A 146 -1.13 -14.57 -5.01
C ALA A 146 -0.51 -13.35 -5.67
N GLY A 147 0.27 -12.58 -4.91
CA GLY A 147 1.03 -11.48 -5.51
C GLY A 147 1.78 -10.64 -4.49
N SER A 148 2.26 -9.49 -4.96
CA SER A 148 2.79 -8.44 -4.11
C SER A 148 2.22 -7.09 -4.52
N LEU A 149 1.68 -6.37 -3.55
CA LEU A 149 1.30 -4.98 -3.71
C LEU A 149 2.43 -4.10 -3.17
N MET A 150 3.01 -3.30 -4.05
CA MET A 150 4.09 -2.36 -3.74
C MET A 150 3.53 -0.94 -3.73
N ILE A 151 3.47 -0.31 -2.57
CA ILE A 151 2.99 1.07 -2.43
C ILE A 151 4.20 2.00 -2.47
N ASN A 152 4.22 2.95 -3.42
CA ASN A 152 5.31 3.90 -3.57
C ASN A 152 5.18 5.02 -2.54
N MET A 153 6.16 5.16 -1.66
CA MET A 153 6.21 6.24 -0.69
C MET A 153 7.09 7.34 -1.24
N ASP A 154 6.50 8.25 -2.01
CA ASP A 154 7.16 9.51 -2.34
C ASP A 154 7.11 10.50 -1.15
N TYR A 155 7.79 11.64 -1.30
CA TYR A 155 7.84 12.67 -0.28
C TYR A 155 6.45 13.17 0.15
N THR A 156 5.53 13.34 -0.81
CA THR A 156 4.17 13.84 -0.55
C THR A 156 3.39 12.84 0.29
N PHE A 157 3.48 11.56 -0.06
CA PHE A 157 2.87 10.48 0.70
C PHE A 157 3.43 10.43 2.12
N VAL A 158 4.75 10.47 2.27
CA VAL A 158 5.39 10.46 3.58
C VAL A 158 4.95 11.66 4.42
N GLU A 159 4.96 12.89 3.90
CA GLU A 159 4.46 14.07 4.63
C GLU A 159 2.99 13.93 5.04
N GLY A 160 2.14 13.43 4.16
CA GLY A 160 0.73 13.16 4.46
C GLY A 160 0.57 12.15 5.59
N MET A 161 1.34 11.07 5.57
CA MET A 161 1.37 10.06 6.63
C MET A 161 1.87 10.62 7.97
N ILE A 162 2.86 11.51 7.97
CA ILE A 162 3.35 12.21 9.17
C ILE A 162 2.24 13.08 9.78
N ALA A 163 1.54 13.84 8.92
CA ALA A 163 0.43 14.69 9.33
C ALA A 163 -0.72 13.86 9.92
N GLY A 164 -1.13 12.80 9.22
CA GLY A 164 -2.18 11.88 9.67
C GLY A 164 -1.84 11.21 11.01
N ARG A 165 -0.60 10.73 11.18
CA ARG A 165 -0.13 10.20 12.47
C ARG A 165 -0.20 11.23 13.59
N THR A 166 0.24 12.46 13.32
CA THR A 166 0.21 13.55 14.29
C THR A 166 -1.22 13.85 14.73
N GLU A 167 -2.15 13.91 13.78
CA GLU A 167 -3.57 14.13 14.03
C GLU A 167 -4.18 12.98 14.85
N ARG A 168 -3.91 11.72 14.50
CA ARG A 168 -4.35 10.55 15.27
C ARG A 168 -3.86 10.57 16.73
N ILE A 169 -2.61 10.94 16.94
CA ILE A 169 -2.05 11.06 18.30
C ILE A 169 -2.72 12.20 19.07
N ASN A 170 -3.03 13.32 18.40
CA ASN A 170 -3.70 14.45 19.02
C ASN A 170 -5.18 14.15 19.32
N SER A 171 -5.88 13.43 18.45
CA SER A 171 -7.29 13.05 18.66
C SER A 171 -7.48 12.05 19.80
N THR A 172 -6.46 11.23 20.09
CA THR A 172 -6.45 10.31 21.25
C THR A 172 -5.98 10.97 22.55
N ARG A 173 -5.38 12.17 22.49
CA ARG A 173 -5.07 13.00 23.66
C ARG A 173 -6.32 13.79 24.06
N TRP A 174 -7.09 13.23 24.97
CA TRP A 174 -8.21 13.88 25.68
C TRP A 174 -7.88 15.33 26.09
N GLU A 175 -8.56 16.31 25.49
CA GLU A 175 -8.51 17.74 25.88
C GLU A 175 -9.17 18.03 27.24
N GLY A 176 -9.65 17.04 28.00
CA GLY A 176 -10.30 17.29 29.29
C GLY A 176 -9.32 17.46 30.44
N GLY A 177 -8.45 18.46 30.32
CA GLY A 177 -7.72 19.09 31.40
C GLY A 177 -8.29 20.47 31.71
N GLY A 178 -9.56 20.56 32.13
CA GLY A 178 -10.16 21.84 32.49
C GLY A 178 -11.57 21.72 33.05
N GLY A 179 -11.69 21.44 34.35
CA GLY A 179 -12.95 21.61 35.08
C GLY A 179 -13.29 20.48 36.04
N TRP A 180 -12.55 20.38 37.14
CA TRP A 180 -13.09 19.99 38.45
C TRP A 180 -12.61 21.02 39.47
#